data_AF-A0A3A8JCN2-F1
#
_entry.id   AF-A0A3A8JCN2-F1
#
_cell.length_a   1.000
_cell.length_b   1.000
_cell.length_c   1.000
_cell.angle_alpha   90.00
_cell.angle_beta   90.00
_cell.angle_gamma   90.00
#
_symmetry.space_group_name_H-M   'P 1'
#
loop_
_entity.id
_entity.type
_entity.pdbx_description
1 polymer ?
#
loop_
_entity_poly.entity_id
_entity_poly.type
_entity_poly.pdbx_seq_one_letter_code
_entity_poly.pdbx_strand_id
1 'polypeptide(L)'
;MRMDWKSVRVALVVVAVLGAGVAWRLYQQWRPMDYDRMVAAMSASRPTTGMERYLRHWALATKAHPEIRQWFDATPTMTQVERDQVSKQKTRDGMNRLSDKDLVDRMELLSQMVEKLGVKDCAAFGRGGINPEVLGRMFNLMDDASLQRFSGIVVNAMAADLRQSPPARKALQEDVEQAFMEMGTHLTQEDAQRMADNLQDMASLPDDEACWTARLLYREGSELKGRNRRNLALALING
;
A
#
# COMPACT_ATOMS: atom_id res chain seq x y z
N MET A 1 -23.01 56.47 -7.81
CA MET A 1 -22.26 55.42 -7.10
C MET A 1 -20.78 55.55 -7.45
N ARG A 2 -19.93 56.01 -6.52
CA ARG A 2 -18.47 56.00 -6.68
C ARG A 2 -17.95 54.65 -6.20
N MET A 3 -17.32 53.89 -7.09
CA MET A 3 -16.72 52.59 -6.76
C MET A 3 -15.44 52.84 -5.95
N ASP A 4 -15.35 52.22 -4.77
CA ASP A 4 -14.21 52.34 -3.86
C ASP A 4 -12.99 51.56 -4.41
N TRP A 5 -11.97 52.30 -4.85
CA TRP A 5 -10.74 51.76 -5.44
C TRP A 5 -9.85 51.00 -4.45
N LYS A 6 -10.09 51.10 -3.13
CA LYS A 6 -9.32 50.35 -2.12
C LYS A 6 -9.71 48.87 -2.09
N SER A 7 -10.99 48.55 -2.32
CA SER A 7 -11.51 47.18 -2.33
C SER A 7 -11.01 46.36 -3.53
N VAL A 8 -10.71 47.01 -4.65
CA VAL A 8 -10.18 46.36 -5.87
C VAL A 8 -8.71 45.93 -5.70
N ARG A 9 -7.91 46.69 -4.94
CA ARG A 9 -6.49 46.35 -4.71
C ARG A 9 -6.31 45.17 -3.75
N VAL A 10 -7.17 45.03 -2.74
CA VAL A 10 -7.13 43.88 -1.81
C VAL A 10 -7.55 42.58 -2.51
N ALA A 11 -8.57 42.64 -3.38
CA ALA A 11 -9.01 41.49 -4.16
C ALA A 11 -7.96 40.98 -5.16
N LEU A 12 -7.19 41.88 -5.79
CA LEU A 12 -6.12 41.51 -6.74
C LEU A 12 -4.90 40.84 -6.08
N VAL A 13 -4.54 41.23 -4.85
CA VAL A 13 -3.41 40.62 -4.11
C VAL A 13 -3.75 39.20 -3.63
N VAL A 14 -5.00 38.96 -3.22
CA VAL A 14 -5.46 37.63 -2.77
C VAL A 14 -5.52 36.62 -3.93
N VAL A 15 -5.93 37.04 -5.13
CA VAL A 15 -5.95 36.18 -6.32
C VAL A 15 -4.53 35.81 -6.79
N ALA A 16 -3.57 36.74 -6.71
CA ALA A 16 -2.18 36.48 -7.07
C ALA A 16 -1.48 35.49 -6.09
N VAL A 17 -1.76 35.57 -4.79
CA VAL A 17 -1.19 34.67 -3.78
C VAL A 17 -1.79 33.26 -3.86
N LEU A 18 -3.08 33.13 -4.15
CA LEU A 18 -3.73 31.82 -4.36
C LEU A 18 -3.31 31.18 -5.69
N GLY A 19 -3.17 31.96 -6.76
CA GLY A 19 -2.64 31.50 -8.05
C GLY A 19 -1.18 31.06 -7.97
N ALA A 20 -0.34 31.79 -7.21
CA ALA A 20 1.05 31.40 -6.97
C ALA A 20 1.18 30.12 -6.15
N GLY A 21 0.31 29.88 -5.17
CA GLY A 21 0.34 28.66 -4.36
C GLY A 21 -0.03 27.40 -5.16
N VAL A 22 -1.04 27.48 -6.03
CA VAL A 22 -1.44 26.37 -6.92
C VAL A 22 -0.39 26.16 -8.01
N ALA A 23 0.09 27.23 -8.65
CA ALA A 23 1.16 27.15 -9.65
C ALA A 23 2.48 26.64 -9.05
N TRP A 24 2.81 26.98 -7.80
CA TRP A 24 3.99 26.49 -7.08
C TRP A 24 3.88 25.00 -6.72
N ARG A 25 2.70 24.54 -6.26
CA ARG A 25 2.47 23.10 -6.00
C ARG A 25 2.52 22.28 -7.28
N LEU A 26 1.90 22.78 -8.36
CA LEU A 26 2.01 22.16 -9.68
C LEU A 26 3.48 22.15 -10.12
N TYR A 27 4.18 23.28 -10.06
CA TYR A 27 5.60 23.38 -10.40
C TYR A 27 6.49 22.41 -9.60
N GLN A 28 6.19 22.20 -8.32
CA GLN A 28 6.92 21.22 -7.49
C GLN A 28 6.66 19.78 -7.93
N GLN A 29 5.47 19.42 -8.39
CA GLN A 29 5.17 18.07 -8.91
C GLN A 29 5.95 17.74 -10.19
N TRP A 30 6.30 18.74 -11.00
CA TRP A 30 7.03 18.58 -12.26
C TRP A 30 8.55 18.64 -12.12
N ARG A 31 9.09 18.92 -10.93
CA ARG A 31 10.55 18.92 -10.74
C ARG A 31 11.08 17.49 -10.61
N PRO A 32 12.25 17.21 -11.20
CA PRO A 32 12.93 15.95 -10.94
C PRO A 32 13.24 15.80 -9.46
N MET A 33 13.01 14.58 -8.95
CA MET A 33 13.16 14.28 -7.54
C MET A 33 14.54 13.69 -7.26
N ASP A 34 15.33 14.40 -6.47
CA ASP A 34 16.60 13.94 -5.89
C ASP A 34 16.34 13.03 -4.68
N TYR A 35 17.09 11.93 -4.57
CA TYR A 35 16.91 10.92 -3.51
C TYR A 35 17.15 11.49 -2.12
N ASP A 36 18.30 12.16 -1.92
CA ASP A 36 18.68 12.67 -0.60
C ASP A 36 17.69 13.75 -0.13
N ARG A 37 17.23 14.61 -1.06
CA ARG A 37 16.19 15.60 -0.79
C ARG A 37 14.85 14.95 -0.43
N MET A 38 14.43 13.92 -1.16
CA MET A 38 13.18 13.20 -0.87
C MET A 38 13.23 12.57 0.53
N VAL A 39 14.30 11.83 0.83
CA VAL A 39 14.47 11.16 2.12
C VAL A 39 14.54 12.18 3.25
N ALA A 40 15.25 13.29 3.08
CA ALA A 40 15.30 14.36 4.06
C ALA A 40 13.90 14.97 4.31
N ALA A 41 13.14 15.26 3.25
CA ALA A 41 11.80 15.83 3.36
C ALA A 41 10.82 14.91 4.10
N MET A 42 10.84 13.61 3.80
CA MET A 42 9.95 12.62 4.43
C MET A 42 10.38 12.25 5.85
N SER A 43 11.68 12.27 6.16
CA SER A 43 12.19 11.87 7.48
C SER A 43 12.18 12.98 8.52
N ALA A 44 12.27 14.25 8.10
CA ALA A 44 12.29 15.41 8.98
C ALA A 44 10.89 15.90 9.39
N SER A 45 9.84 15.50 8.69
CA SER A 45 8.47 15.91 9.01
C SER A 45 8.00 15.28 10.34
N ARG A 46 7.21 16.04 11.12
CA ARG A 46 6.41 15.48 12.21
C ARG A 46 5.10 14.99 11.59
N PRO A 47 4.91 13.67 11.41
CA PRO A 47 3.78 13.18 10.64
C PRO A 47 2.49 13.38 11.44
N THR A 48 1.47 13.90 10.77
CA THR A 48 0.12 14.16 11.30
C THR A 48 -0.91 13.17 10.78
N THR A 49 -0.57 12.43 9.72
CA THR A 49 -1.42 11.39 9.13
C THR A 49 -0.69 10.05 9.02
N GLY A 50 -1.44 8.97 8.92
CA GLY A 50 -0.94 7.61 8.71
C GLY A 50 -0.13 7.49 7.42
N MET A 51 -0.53 8.20 6.37
CA MET A 51 0.25 8.28 5.13
C MET A 51 1.61 8.94 5.36
N GLU A 52 1.69 10.04 6.08
CA GLU A 52 2.96 10.69 6.42
C GLU A 52 3.84 9.81 7.31
N ARG A 53 3.24 9.09 8.28
CA ARG A 53 3.94 8.10 9.12
C ARG A 53 4.52 6.97 8.24
N TYR A 54 3.73 6.41 7.35
CA TYR A 54 4.16 5.40 6.39
C TYR A 54 5.30 5.91 5.50
N LEU A 55 5.16 7.09 4.88
CA LEU A 55 6.19 7.65 4.00
C LEU A 55 7.49 7.91 4.74
N ARG A 56 7.43 8.33 6.01
CA ARG A 56 8.61 8.47 6.87
C ARG A 56 9.31 7.13 7.07
N HIS A 57 8.59 6.08 7.46
CA HIS A 57 9.17 4.74 7.65
C HIS A 57 9.69 4.14 6.34
N TRP A 58 8.99 4.35 5.23
CA TRP A 58 9.42 3.96 3.90
C TRP A 58 10.74 4.64 3.53
N ALA A 59 10.82 5.97 3.66
CA ALA A 59 12.03 6.74 3.35
C ALA A 59 13.23 6.28 4.19
N LEU A 60 13.02 6.02 5.49
CA LEU A 60 14.07 5.49 6.36
C LEU A 60 14.51 4.07 5.95
N ALA A 61 13.57 3.20 5.61
CA ALA A 61 13.87 1.85 5.16
C ALA A 61 14.67 1.83 3.85
N THR A 62 14.41 2.75 2.90
CA THR A 62 15.17 2.79 1.64
C THR A 62 16.69 2.96 1.84
N LYS A 63 17.13 3.54 2.96
CA LYS A 63 18.57 3.75 3.25
C LYS A 63 19.35 2.44 3.35
N ALA A 64 18.69 1.32 3.67
CA ALA A 64 19.30 0.01 3.74
C ALA A 64 19.48 -0.67 2.37
N HIS A 65 18.98 -0.05 1.28
CA HIS A 65 18.93 -0.63 -0.06
C HIS A 65 19.62 0.29 -1.08
N PRO A 66 20.94 0.16 -1.30
CA PRO A 66 21.68 1.01 -2.24
C PRO A 66 21.13 0.97 -3.67
N GLU A 67 20.53 -0.14 -4.09
CA GLU A 67 19.87 -0.31 -5.39
C GLU A 67 18.74 0.71 -5.62
N ILE A 68 18.03 1.12 -4.57
CA ILE A 68 16.98 2.14 -4.68
C ILE A 68 17.60 3.50 -4.96
N ARG A 69 18.67 3.87 -4.24
CA ARG A 69 19.40 5.11 -4.51
C ARG A 69 19.97 5.11 -5.94
N GLN A 70 20.63 4.03 -6.34
CA GLN A 70 21.16 3.87 -7.70
C GLN A 70 20.07 4.04 -8.76
N TRP A 71 18.85 3.55 -8.51
CA TRP A 71 17.73 3.76 -9.41
C TRP A 71 17.31 5.23 -9.51
N PHE A 72 17.31 5.99 -8.42
CA PHE A 72 17.08 7.44 -8.47
C PHE A 72 18.15 8.14 -9.30
N ASP A 73 19.42 7.82 -9.05
CA ASP A 73 20.57 8.42 -9.74
C ASP A 73 20.56 8.10 -11.25
N ALA A 74 20.11 6.90 -11.62
CA ALA A 74 19.97 6.47 -13.01
C ALA A 74 18.73 7.03 -13.72
N THR A 75 17.80 7.65 -12.99
CA THR A 75 16.54 8.21 -13.53
C THR A 75 16.38 9.70 -13.14
N PRO A 76 17.36 10.56 -13.41
CA PRO A 76 17.41 11.92 -12.85
C PRO A 76 16.37 12.86 -13.45
N THR A 77 15.67 12.47 -14.52
CA THR A 77 14.64 13.28 -15.19
C THR A 77 13.21 12.87 -14.83
N MET A 78 13.00 11.79 -14.08
CA MET A 78 11.65 11.36 -13.68
C MET A 78 11.02 12.39 -12.77
N THR A 79 9.80 12.81 -13.13
CA THR A 79 8.91 13.61 -12.29
C THR A 79 8.48 12.82 -11.06
N GLN A 80 7.89 13.51 -10.07
CA GLN A 80 7.35 12.85 -8.89
C GLN A 80 6.27 11.82 -9.24
N VAL A 81 5.35 12.18 -10.15
CA VAL A 81 4.23 11.31 -10.54
C VAL A 81 4.71 10.04 -11.23
N GLU A 82 5.64 10.16 -12.18
CA GLU A 82 6.24 9.02 -12.85
C GLU A 82 6.99 8.14 -11.85
N ARG A 83 7.74 8.75 -10.93
CA ARG A 83 8.49 8.02 -9.91
C ARG A 83 7.56 7.25 -8.97
N ASP A 84 6.45 7.83 -8.56
CA ASP A 84 5.44 7.16 -7.73
C ASP A 84 4.82 5.97 -8.48
N GLN A 85 4.49 6.14 -9.76
CA GLN A 85 3.95 5.07 -10.60
C GLN A 85 4.94 3.91 -10.79
N VAL A 86 6.19 4.22 -11.13
CA VAL A 86 7.23 3.21 -11.31
C VAL A 86 7.57 2.53 -9.98
N SER A 87 7.65 3.28 -8.87
CA SER A 87 7.90 2.69 -7.54
C SER A 87 6.80 1.70 -7.15
N LYS A 88 5.52 2.04 -7.42
CA LYS A 88 4.39 1.12 -7.20
C LYS A 88 4.49 -0.12 -8.07
N GLN A 89 4.86 0.02 -9.35
CA GLN A 89 5.04 -1.12 -10.25
C GLN A 89 6.17 -2.03 -9.76
N LYS A 90 7.35 -1.47 -9.48
CA LYS A 90 8.51 -2.21 -8.95
C LYS A 90 8.20 -2.92 -7.65
N THR A 91 7.47 -2.26 -6.76
CA THR A 91 7.00 -2.88 -5.52
C THR A 91 6.11 -4.08 -5.81
N ARG A 92 5.10 -3.95 -6.68
CA ARG A 92 4.20 -5.06 -7.06
C ARG A 92 4.98 -6.24 -7.64
N ASP A 93 5.85 -5.98 -8.61
CA ASP A 93 6.65 -7.03 -9.27
C ASP A 93 7.63 -7.70 -8.29
N GLY A 94 8.15 -6.92 -7.35
CA GLY A 94 9.06 -7.36 -6.31
C GLY A 94 8.43 -8.21 -5.22
N MET A 95 7.12 -8.12 -4.97
CA MET A 95 6.44 -8.89 -3.92
C MET A 95 6.62 -10.39 -4.12
N ASN A 96 6.50 -10.86 -5.37
CA ASN A 96 6.68 -12.28 -5.73
C ASN A 96 8.13 -12.77 -5.55
N ARG A 97 9.08 -11.89 -5.23
CA ARG A 97 10.50 -12.22 -4.98
C ARG A 97 10.86 -12.23 -3.49
N LEU A 98 9.93 -11.84 -2.63
CA LEU A 98 10.18 -11.80 -1.19
C LEU A 98 10.31 -13.18 -0.57
N SER A 99 10.87 -13.25 0.64
CA SER A 99 10.93 -14.48 1.42
C SER A 99 9.55 -14.87 1.95
N ASP A 100 9.36 -16.14 2.29
CA ASP A 100 8.10 -16.58 2.93
C ASP A 100 7.85 -15.86 4.25
N LYS A 101 8.91 -15.52 5.00
CA LYS A 101 8.80 -14.75 6.23
C LYS A 101 8.19 -13.37 5.97
N ASP A 102 8.71 -12.63 4.98
CA ASP A 102 8.20 -11.29 4.67
C ASP A 102 6.75 -11.32 4.21
N LEU A 103 6.37 -12.34 3.42
CA LEU A 103 5.01 -12.50 2.92
C LEU A 103 4.02 -12.86 4.03
N VAL A 104 4.41 -13.74 4.95
CA VAL A 104 3.61 -14.07 6.12
C VAL A 104 3.47 -12.85 7.04
N ASP A 105 4.58 -12.14 7.33
CA ASP A 105 4.55 -10.91 8.12
C ASP A 105 3.63 -9.86 7.47
N ARG A 106 3.63 -9.74 6.13
CA ARG A 106 2.70 -8.87 5.39
C ARG A 106 1.25 -9.27 5.60
N MET A 107 0.93 -10.56 5.44
CA MET A 107 -0.42 -11.09 5.61
C MET A 107 -0.95 -10.85 7.02
N GLU A 108 -0.13 -11.08 8.05
CA GLU A 108 -0.48 -10.79 9.46
C GLU A 108 -0.78 -9.30 9.68
N LEU A 109 0.07 -8.41 9.15
CA LEU A 109 -0.13 -6.96 9.26
C LEU A 109 -1.41 -6.50 8.54
N LEU A 110 -1.71 -7.08 7.37
CA LEU A 110 -2.95 -6.80 6.64
C LEU A 110 -4.17 -7.31 7.39
N SER A 111 -4.10 -8.51 7.99
CA SER A 111 -5.18 -9.07 8.83
C SER A 111 -5.55 -8.12 9.97
N GLN A 112 -4.56 -7.62 10.70
CA GLN A 112 -4.77 -6.66 11.79
C GLN A 112 -5.40 -5.33 11.32
N MET A 113 -5.13 -4.90 10.08
CA MET A 113 -5.75 -3.70 9.51
C MET A 113 -7.19 -3.94 9.08
N VAL A 114 -7.44 -5.01 8.32
CA VAL A 114 -8.75 -5.31 7.72
C VAL A 114 -9.82 -5.54 8.78
N GLU A 115 -9.44 -6.13 9.93
CA GLU A 115 -10.33 -6.26 11.08
C GLU A 115 -10.80 -4.90 11.65
N LYS A 116 -9.99 -3.85 11.52
CA LYS A 116 -10.29 -2.51 12.06
C LYS A 116 -10.93 -1.56 11.05
N LEU A 117 -10.93 -1.90 9.76
CA LEU A 117 -11.48 -1.03 8.72
C LEU A 117 -13.01 -0.92 8.81
N GLY A 118 -13.56 0.23 8.43
CA GLY A 118 -15.00 0.34 8.19
C GLY A 118 -15.42 -0.54 7.00
N VAL A 119 -16.68 -0.98 6.98
CA VAL A 119 -17.20 -1.95 5.97
C VAL A 119 -16.86 -1.56 4.54
N LYS A 120 -17.07 -0.28 4.16
CA LYS A 120 -16.78 0.20 2.79
C LYS A 120 -15.29 0.11 2.42
N ASP A 121 -14.40 0.48 3.34
CA ASP A 121 -12.96 0.46 3.11
C ASP A 121 -12.42 -0.97 3.07
N CYS A 122 -12.96 -1.82 3.94
CA CYS A 122 -12.69 -3.25 4.01
C CYS A 122 -13.13 -3.97 2.72
N ALA A 123 -14.32 -3.64 2.21
CA ALA A 123 -14.81 -4.14 0.92
C ALA A 123 -13.93 -3.68 -0.25
N ALA A 124 -13.57 -2.39 -0.28
CA ALA A 124 -12.66 -1.84 -1.29
C ALA A 124 -11.28 -2.54 -1.25
N PHE A 125 -10.75 -2.81 -0.06
CA PHE A 125 -9.54 -3.61 0.13
C PHE A 125 -9.69 -5.03 -0.45
N GLY A 126 -10.77 -5.72 -0.08
CA GLY A 126 -11.04 -7.10 -0.52
C GLY A 126 -11.19 -7.23 -2.04
N ARG A 127 -11.65 -6.19 -2.73
CA ARG A 127 -11.78 -6.12 -4.20
C ARG A 127 -10.50 -5.66 -4.91
N GLY A 128 -9.41 -5.40 -4.18
CA GLY A 128 -8.19 -4.80 -4.73
C GLY A 128 -8.32 -3.31 -5.10
N GLY A 129 -9.44 -2.66 -4.77
CA GLY A 129 -9.77 -1.27 -5.12
C GLY A 129 -9.33 -0.23 -4.11
N ILE A 130 -8.06 -0.26 -3.67
CA ILE A 130 -7.55 0.68 -2.66
C ILE A 130 -7.14 2.01 -3.31
N ASN A 131 -7.86 3.08 -2.99
CA ASN A 131 -7.47 4.45 -3.34
C ASN A 131 -6.55 5.09 -2.26
N PRO A 132 -5.89 6.23 -2.55
CA PRO A 132 -4.98 6.88 -1.60
C PRO A 132 -5.63 7.25 -0.26
N GLU A 133 -6.91 7.59 -0.25
CA GLU A 133 -7.65 7.96 0.96
C GLU A 133 -7.90 6.76 1.87
N VAL A 134 -8.31 5.62 1.30
CA VAL A 134 -8.47 4.33 2.00
C VAL A 134 -7.12 3.89 2.54
N LEU A 135 -6.06 3.95 1.73
CA LEU A 135 -4.70 3.58 2.14
C LEU A 135 -4.21 4.44 3.32
N GLY A 136 -4.48 5.75 3.28
CA GLY A 136 -4.16 6.66 4.39
C GLY A 136 -4.89 6.30 5.68
N ARG A 137 -6.17 5.89 5.60
CA ARG A 137 -6.94 5.39 6.75
C ARG A 137 -6.43 4.04 7.25
N MET A 138 -6.04 3.13 6.37
CA MET A 138 -5.39 1.87 6.76
C MET A 138 -4.14 2.12 7.59
N PHE A 139 -3.27 3.02 7.14
CA PHE A 139 -2.04 3.36 7.87
C PHE A 139 -2.30 4.10 9.19
N ASN A 140 -3.43 4.81 9.34
CA ASN A 140 -3.82 5.38 10.63
C ASN A 140 -4.12 4.30 11.69
N LEU A 141 -4.52 3.09 11.27
CA LEU A 141 -4.89 2.00 12.16
C LEU A 141 -3.70 1.16 12.64
N MET A 142 -2.51 1.39 12.06
CA MET A 142 -1.26 0.74 12.43
C MET A 142 -0.49 1.57 13.46
N ASP A 143 0.12 0.90 14.44
CA ASP A 143 1.15 1.50 15.30
C ASP A 143 2.47 1.71 14.54
N ASP A 144 3.41 2.47 15.11
CA ASP A 144 4.68 2.80 14.44
C ASP A 144 5.54 1.56 14.19
N ALA A 145 5.52 0.57 15.08
CA ALA A 145 6.27 -0.67 14.90
C ALA A 145 5.74 -1.51 13.71
N SER A 146 4.42 -1.52 13.53
CA SER A 146 3.74 -2.21 12.43
C SER A 146 3.93 -1.47 11.11
N LEU A 147 3.87 -0.13 11.12
CA LEU A 147 4.22 0.67 9.94
C LEU A 147 5.69 0.49 9.55
N GLN A 148 6.62 0.49 10.51
CA GLN A 148 8.03 0.25 10.23
C GLN A 148 8.25 -1.11 9.56
N ARG A 149 7.62 -2.18 10.08
CA ARG A 149 7.69 -3.53 9.49
C ARG A 149 7.08 -3.56 8.09
N PHE A 150 5.86 -3.01 7.93
CA PHE A 150 5.18 -2.96 6.64
C PHE A 150 5.98 -2.17 5.59
N SER A 151 6.49 -1.00 5.94
CA SER A 151 7.36 -0.20 5.08
C SER A 151 8.64 -0.94 4.70
N GLY A 152 9.25 -1.68 5.64
CA GLY A 152 10.40 -2.54 5.37
C GLY A 152 10.08 -3.60 4.32
N ILE A 153 8.94 -4.28 4.41
CA ILE A 153 8.48 -5.27 3.42
C ILE A 153 8.29 -4.62 2.04
N VAL A 154 7.63 -3.46 1.98
CA VAL A 154 7.41 -2.72 0.72
C VAL A 154 8.75 -2.34 0.06
N VAL A 155 9.69 -1.83 0.85
CA VAL A 155 11.02 -1.45 0.35
C VAL A 155 11.81 -2.68 -0.08
N ASN A 156 11.78 -3.77 0.69
CA ASN A 156 12.39 -5.05 0.32
C ASN A 156 11.87 -5.57 -1.03
N ALA A 157 10.56 -5.41 -1.30
CA ALA A 157 9.96 -5.81 -2.56
C ALA A 157 10.54 -4.99 -3.71
N MET A 158 10.49 -3.66 -3.60
CA MET A 158 11.06 -2.76 -4.61
C MET A 158 12.54 -3.05 -4.87
N ALA A 159 13.32 -3.28 -3.82
CA ALA A 159 14.72 -3.67 -3.89
C ALA A 159 14.93 -5.03 -4.60
N ALA A 160 14.08 -6.03 -4.31
CA ALA A 160 14.14 -7.34 -4.97
C ALA A 160 13.82 -7.25 -6.47
N ASP A 161 12.87 -6.39 -6.87
CA ASP A 161 12.64 -6.09 -8.29
C ASP A 161 13.85 -5.40 -8.91
N LEU A 162 14.41 -4.36 -8.29
CA LEU A 162 15.58 -3.66 -8.84
C LEU A 162 16.78 -4.58 -9.03
N ARG A 163 17.00 -5.52 -8.11
CA ARG A 163 18.04 -6.54 -8.22
C ARG A 163 17.69 -7.70 -9.16
N GLN A 164 16.42 -7.83 -9.55
CA GLN A 164 15.87 -9.00 -10.23
C GLN A 164 16.19 -10.32 -9.50
N SER A 165 16.31 -10.27 -8.17
CA SER A 165 16.79 -11.39 -7.34
C SER A 165 16.15 -11.38 -5.94
N PRO A 166 15.76 -12.55 -5.39
CA PRO A 166 15.76 -13.87 -6.04
C PRO A 166 14.75 -13.95 -7.19
N PRO A 167 14.71 -15.05 -7.98
CA PRO A 167 13.70 -15.23 -9.02
C PRO A 167 12.27 -15.09 -8.48
N ALA A 168 11.37 -14.52 -9.29
CA ALA A 168 9.98 -14.37 -8.91
C ALA A 168 9.32 -15.76 -8.77
N ARG A 169 8.52 -15.90 -7.71
CA ARG A 169 7.82 -17.13 -7.35
C ARG A 169 6.34 -16.97 -7.67
N LYS A 170 5.66 -18.09 -7.88
CA LYS A 170 4.21 -18.15 -8.03
C LYS A 170 3.68 -19.22 -7.09
N ALA A 171 2.52 -18.96 -6.48
CA ALA A 171 1.80 -20.00 -5.77
C ALA A 171 1.28 -21.04 -6.78
N LEU A 172 1.44 -22.32 -6.47
CA LEU A 172 0.82 -23.39 -7.24
C LEU A 172 -0.65 -23.50 -6.84
N GLN A 173 -1.54 -23.77 -7.80
CA GLN A 173 -2.97 -23.88 -7.52
C GLN A 173 -3.26 -24.94 -6.45
N GLU A 174 -2.65 -26.12 -6.57
CA GLU A 174 -2.78 -27.23 -5.62
C GLU A 174 -2.41 -26.82 -4.18
N ASP A 175 -1.40 -25.98 -4.05
CA ASP A 175 -0.90 -25.47 -2.77
C ASP A 175 -1.85 -24.44 -2.14
N VAL A 176 -2.56 -23.68 -2.97
CA VAL A 176 -3.60 -22.74 -2.54
C VAL A 176 -4.87 -23.49 -2.13
N GLU A 177 -5.26 -24.50 -2.91
CA GLU A 177 -6.38 -25.39 -2.57
C GLU A 177 -6.16 -26.10 -1.24
N GLN A 178 -4.93 -26.60 -0.98
CA GLN A 178 -4.57 -27.17 0.33
C GLN A 178 -4.70 -26.18 1.48
N ALA A 179 -4.33 -24.91 1.27
CA ALA A 179 -4.50 -23.87 2.28
C ALA A 179 -5.99 -23.60 2.57
N PHE A 180 -6.84 -23.53 1.53
CA PHE A 180 -8.28 -23.37 1.70
C PHE A 180 -8.94 -24.58 2.37
N MET A 181 -8.50 -25.80 2.07
CA MET A 181 -8.96 -27.00 2.76
C MET A 181 -8.60 -26.96 4.26
N GLU A 182 -7.37 -26.56 4.61
CA GLU A 182 -6.98 -26.40 6.02
C GLU A 182 -7.83 -25.32 6.72
N MET A 183 -8.03 -24.17 6.08
CA MET A 183 -8.92 -23.12 6.59
C MET A 183 -10.34 -23.64 6.85
N GLY A 184 -10.89 -24.43 5.91
CA GLY A 184 -12.22 -25.02 6.04
C GLY A 184 -12.39 -25.94 7.26
N THR A 185 -11.30 -26.49 7.82
CA THR A 185 -11.39 -27.32 9.04
C THR A 185 -11.67 -26.51 10.30
N HIS A 186 -11.46 -25.20 10.26
CA HIS A 186 -11.74 -24.27 11.38
C HIS A 186 -13.07 -23.53 11.20
N LEU A 187 -13.71 -23.68 10.04
CA LEU A 187 -14.96 -23.02 9.68
C LEU A 187 -16.15 -23.96 9.81
N THR A 188 -17.34 -23.38 9.97
CA THR A 188 -18.57 -24.13 9.73
C THR A 188 -18.67 -24.47 8.23
N GLN A 189 -19.41 -25.53 7.89
CA GLN A 189 -19.64 -25.89 6.48
C GLN A 189 -20.31 -24.73 5.71
N GLU A 190 -21.20 -23.99 6.38
CA GLU A 190 -21.87 -22.81 5.82
C GLU A 190 -20.88 -21.67 5.54
N ASP A 191 -20.01 -21.33 6.50
CA ASP A 191 -19.02 -20.27 6.32
C ASP A 191 -17.98 -20.63 5.25
N ALA A 192 -17.53 -21.89 5.21
CA ALA A 192 -16.59 -22.37 4.20
C ALA A 192 -17.19 -22.28 2.79
N GLN A 193 -18.45 -22.70 2.62
CA GLN A 193 -19.15 -22.60 1.34
C GLN A 193 -19.38 -21.14 0.94
N ARG A 194 -19.90 -20.31 1.85
CA ARG A 194 -20.12 -18.89 1.63
C ARG A 194 -18.82 -18.17 1.23
N MET A 195 -17.72 -18.48 1.90
CA MET A 195 -16.42 -17.92 1.56
C MET A 195 -15.97 -18.33 0.17
N ALA A 196 -16.09 -19.61 -0.18
CA ALA A 196 -15.72 -20.13 -1.50
C ALA A 196 -16.54 -19.48 -2.62
N ASP A 197 -17.85 -19.33 -2.43
CA ASP A 197 -18.74 -18.68 -3.40
C ASP A 197 -18.41 -17.18 -3.55
N ASN A 198 -18.20 -16.50 -2.43
CA ASN A 198 -17.84 -15.08 -2.42
C ASN A 198 -16.50 -14.80 -3.11
N LEU A 199 -15.50 -15.67 -2.96
CA LEU A 199 -14.20 -15.50 -3.63
C LEU A 199 -14.29 -15.61 -5.16
N GLN A 200 -15.27 -16.32 -5.71
CA GLN A 200 -15.46 -16.45 -7.16
C GLN A 200 -16.01 -15.16 -7.79
N ASP A 201 -16.76 -14.35 -7.03
CA ASP A 201 -17.41 -13.13 -7.53
C ASP A 201 -17.16 -11.90 -6.64
N MET A 202 -15.98 -11.85 -6.00
CA MET A 202 -15.62 -10.83 -5.00
C MET A 202 -15.85 -9.38 -5.48
N ALA A 203 -15.64 -9.13 -6.78
CA ALA A 203 -15.76 -7.81 -7.38
C ALA A 203 -17.21 -7.29 -7.43
N SER A 204 -18.20 -8.18 -7.50
CA SER A 204 -19.62 -7.83 -7.65
C SER A 204 -20.38 -7.82 -6.31
N LEU A 205 -19.82 -8.47 -5.28
CA LEU A 205 -20.46 -8.62 -3.98
C LEU A 205 -20.90 -7.28 -3.37
N PRO A 206 -21.99 -7.25 -2.59
CA PRO A 206 -22.30 -6.17 -1.65
C PRO A 206 -21.12 -5.87 -0.70
N ASP A 207 -21.04 -4.63 -0.19
CA ASP A 207 -19.92 -4.20 0.66
C ASP A 207 -19.77 -5.01 1.96
N ASP A 208 -20.87 -5.43 2.57
CA ASP A 208 -20.88 -6.28 3.75
C ASP A 208 -20.33 -7.69 3.45
N GLU A 209 -20.75 -8.32 2.35
CA GLU A 209 -20.24 -9.64 1.92
C GLU A 209 -18.75 -9.59 1.54
N ALA A 210 -18.34 -8.59 0.75
CA ALA A 210 -16.95 -8.42 0.37
C ALA A 210 -16.06 -8.16 1.61
N CYS A 211 -16.53 -7.33 2.55
CA CYS A 211 -15.78 -7.09 3.78
C CYS A 211 -15.71 -8.34 4.68
N TRP A 212 -16.83 -9.05 4.86
CA TRP A 212 -16.86 -10.29 5.63
C TRP A 212 -15.87 -11.31 5.06
N THR A 213 -15.86 -11.48 3.73
CA THR A 213 -14.95 -12.40 3.02
C THR A 213 -13.49 -12.01 3.20
N ALA A 214 -13.17 -10.72 3.06
CA ALA A 214 -11.81 -10.22 3.24
C ALA A 214 -11.31 -10.43 4.69
N ARG A 215 -12.14 -10.13 5.69
CA ARG A 215 -11.80 -10.38 7.10
C ARG A 215 -11.58 -11.85 7.38
N LEU A 216 -12.50 -12.70 6.93
CA LEU A 216 -12.38 -14.14 7.13
C LEU A 216 -11.10 -14.69 6.48
N LEU A 217 -10.83 -14.32 5.23
CA LEU A 217 -9.64 -14.75 4.49
C LEU A 217 -8.34 -14.41 5.22
N TYR A 218 -8.19 -13.15 5.63
CA TYR A 218 -6.96 -12.72 6.28
C TYR A 218 -6.83 -13.21 7.72
N ARG A 219 -7.94 -13.34 8.46
CA ARG A 219 -7.94 -13.90 9.82
C ARG A 219 -7.56 -15.37 9.81
N GLU A 220 -8.32 -16.21 9.12
CA GLU A 220 -8.07 -17.65 9.07
C GLU A 220 -6.75 -17.97 8.37
N GLY A 221 -6.43 -17.25 7.30
CA GLY A 221 -5.15 -17.38 6.60
C GLY A 221 -3.95 -17.08 7.50
N SER A 222 -4.10 -16.11 8.42
CA SER A 222 -3.06 -15.80 9.40
C SER A 222 -2.89 -16.87 10.47
N GLU A 223 -3.90 -17.69 10.75
CA GLU A 223 -3.84 -18.78 11.74
C GLU A 223 -3.31 -20.11 11.16
N LEU A 224 -3.21 -20.23 9.83
CA LEU A 224 -2.61 -21.39 9.17
C LEU A 224 -1.17 -21.65 9.64
N LYS A 225 -0.71 -22.90 9.52
CA LYS A 225 0.64 -23.29 9.94
C LYS A 225 1.49 -23.79 8.77
N GLY A 226 2.80 -23.79 8.98
CA GLY A 226 3.76 -24.47 8.10
C GLY A 226 3.67 -24.04 6.62
N ARG A 227 3.51 -25.03 5.74
CA ARG A 227 3.53 -24.84 4.28
C ARG A 227 2.31 -24.07 3.77
N ASN A 228 1.13 -24.37 4.28
CA ASN A 228 -0.13 -23.78 3.82
C ASN A 228 -0.19 -22.27 4.11
N ARG A 229 0.29 -21.85 5.28
CA ARG A 229 0.44 -20.42 5.62
C ARG A 229 1.31 -19.66 4.61
N ARG A 230 2.46 -20.24 4.24
CA ARG A 230 3.42 -19.62 3.32
C ARG A 230 2.87 -19.54 1.90
N ASN A 231 2.20 -20.59 1.46
CA ASN A 231 1.59 -20.66 0.13
C ASN A 231 0.42 -19.70 -0.03
N LEU A 232 -0.44 -19.58 1.00
CA LEU A 232 -1.51 -18.59 1.00
C LEU A 232 -0.96 -17.16 1.00
N ALA A 233 0.05 -16.87 1.84
CA ALA A 233 0.69 -15.56 1.86
C ALA A 233 1.28 -15.16 0.50
N LEU A 234 1.83 -16.12 -0.25
CA LEU A 234 2.30 -15.93 -1.63
C LEU A 234 1.16 -15.70 -2.62
N ALA A 235 0.03 -16.40 -2.46
CA ALA A 235 -1.14 -16.25 -3.33
C ALA A 235 -1.79 -14.86 -3.18
N LEU A 236 -1.85 -14.31 -1.96
CA LEU A 236 -2.45 -12.99 -1.65
C LEU A 236 -1.65 -11.77 -2.13
N ILE A 237 -0.60 -11.99 -2.93
CA ILE A 237 0.14 -10.91 -3.60
C ILE A 237 -0.60 -10.43 -4.86
N ASN A 238 -1.26 -11.35 -5.56
CA ASN A 238 -1.84 -11.13 -6.89
C ASN A 238 -3.38 -11.10 -6.89
N GLY A 239 -4.00 -11.08 -5.70
CA GLY A 239 -5.44 -10.94 -5.51
C GLY A 239 -5.91 -9.50 -5.52
#